data_AF-A0A395I5Y1-F1
#
_entry.id   AF-A0A395I5Y1-F1
#
_cell.length_a   1.000
_cell.length_b   1.000
_cell.length_c   1.000
_cell.angle_alpha   90.00
_cell.angle_beta   90.00
_cell.angle_gamma   90.00
#
_symmetry.space_group_name_H-M   'P 1'
#
loop_
_entity.id
_entity.type
_entity.pdbx_description
1 polymer ?
#
loop_
_entity_poly.entity_id
_entity_poly.type
_entity_poly.pdbx_seq_one_letter_code
_entity_poly.pdbx_strand_id
1 'polypeptide(L)'
;MSSFDTVSHPNFLQEFCLSEDLSRLSIESGSIPHTRRARLSLLHPLEKDDILALCRPKLDLSTVSESPRRHCDHSKHEYLNLQPLGKIWRKELIKVPPFSRLVFDLTLPPSYCNAKESSSRRIYWDTSTPQEPSLLIPTKDVFNIVNTIALTTRMRIKAEASFDICDDLTGGMSLSAMKALKNQVIALNTAAISKR
;
A
#
# COMPACT_ATOMS: atom_id res chain seq x y z
N MET A 1 -9.61 -2.08 22.58
CA MET A 1 -9.25 -1.89 21.15
C MET A 1 -9.13 -3.28 20.55
N SER A 2 -9.95 -3.63 19.56
CA SER A 2 -9.83 -4.91 18.86
C SER A 2 -8.47 -4.93 18.16
N SER A 3 -7.62 -5.93 18.44
CA SER A 3 -6.38 -6.10 17.68
C SER A 3 -6.76 -6.33 16.22
N PHE A 4 -6.24 -5.48 15.33
CA PHE A 4 -6.24 -5.79 13.91
C PHE A 4 -4.92 -6.51 13.65
N ASP A 5 -5.00 -7.77 13.31
CA ASP A 5 -3.85 -8.49 12.80
C ASP A 5 -3.44 -7.82 11.47
N THR A 6 -2.14 -7.54 11.37
CA THR A 6 -1.56 -6.71 10.31
C THR A 6 -0.85 -7.59 9.30
N VAL A 7 -1.23 -7.46 8.04
CA VAL A 7 -0.59 -8.14 6.92
C VAL A 7 0.40 -7.19 6.27
N SER A 8 1.69 -7.43 6.53
CA SER A 8 2.79 -6.61 6.03
C SER A 8 3.28 -7.03 4.64
N HIS A 9 2.98 -8.26 4.20
CA HIS A 9 3.39 -8.78 2.91
C HIS A 9 2.25 -9.51 2.18
N PRO A 10 2.02 -9.26 0.88
CA PRO A 10 0.94 -9.89 0.10
C PRO A 10 0.91 -11.41 0.20
N ASN A 11 2.08 -12.06 0.15
CA ASN A 11 2.21 -13.51 0.17
C ASN A 11 1.69 -14.16 1.48
N PHE A 12 1.57 -13.40 2.57
CA PHE A 12 1.05 -13.90 3.84
C PHE A 12 -0.48 -13.79 3.95
N LEU A 13 -1.17 -13.23 2.94
CA LEU A 13 -2.63 -13.09 2.98
C LEU A 13 -3.35 -14.44 3.13
N GLN A 14 -2.88 -15.48 2.45
CA GLN A 14 -3.51 -16.80 2.52
C GLN A 14 -3.31 -17.44 3.89
N GLU A 15 -2.09 -17.39 4.43
CA GLU A 15 -1.78 -17.87 5.77
C GLU A 15 -2.58 -17.11 6.83
N PHE A 16 -2.64 -15.78 6.73
CA PHE A 16 -3.44 -14.93 7.60
C PHE A 16 -4.92 -15.35 7.63
N CYS A 17 -5.49 -15.62 6.46
CA CYS A 17 -6.88 -16.07 6.35
C CYS A 17 -7.07 -17.45 6.99
N LEU A 18 -6.12 -18.37 6.78
CA LEU A 18 -6.17 -19.72 7.37
C LEU A 18 -6.03 -19.68 8.89
N SER A 19 -5.12 -18.86 9.43
CA SER A 19 -4.93 -18.73 10.88
C SER A 19 -6.17 -18.16 11.57
N GLU A 20 -6.83 -17.18 10.95
CA GLU A 20 -8.09 -16.63 11.45
C GLU A 20 -9.20 -17.68 11.44
N ASP A 21 -9.33 -18.44 10.34
CA ASP A 21 -10.33 -19.50 10.22
C ASP A 21 -10.12 -20.60 11.27
N LEU A 22 -8.88 -21.05 11.46
CA LEU A 22 -8.52 -22.05 12.47
C LEU A 22 -8.75 -21.56 13.91
N SER A 23 -8.40 -20.31 14.21
CA SER A 23 -8.62 -19.72 15.53
C SER A 23 -10.11 -19.67 15.90
N ARG A 24 -10.99 -19.53 14.90
CA ARG A 24 -12.44 -19.46 15.08
C ARG A 24 -13.11 -20.83 15.16
N LEU A 25 -12.54 -21.85 14.50
CA LEU A 25 -12.97 -23.24 14.69
C LEU A 25 -12.81 -23.71 16.15
N SER A 26 -11.89 -23.11 16.90
CA SER A 26 -11.70 -23.37 18.32
C SER A 26 -12.80 -22.76 19.23
N ILE A 27 -13.69 -21.88 18.73
CA ILE A 27 -14.53 -20.99 19.57
C ILE A 27 -16.06 -21.23 19.45
N GLU A 28 -16.53 -22.17 18.63
CA GLU A 28 -17.93 -22.70 18.53
C GLU A 28 -18.63 -22.52 17.18
N SER A 29 -19.33 -23.59 16.82
CA SER A 29 -20.19 -23.82 15.67
C SER A 29 -21.50 -23.02 15.76
N GLY A 30 -21.49 -21.77 15.31
CA GLY A 30 -22.70 -20.95 15.16
C GLY A 30 -22.53 -19.99 13.99
N SER A 31 -23.17 -20.29 12.87
CA SER A 31 -23.01 -19.60 11.58
C SER A 31 -23.40 -18.11 11.63
N ILE A 32 -22.44 -17.23 11.93
CA ILE A 32 -22.53 -15.80 11.64
C ILE A 32 -21.78 -15.53 10.33
N PRO A 33 -22.37 -14.77 9.38
CA PRO A 33 -21.72 -14.47 8.11
C PRO A 33 -20.32 -13.87 8.32
N HIS A 34 -19.37 -14.38 7.55
CA HIS A 34 -17.94 -14.07 7.60
C HIS A 34 -17.66 -12.56 7.50
N THR A 35 -17.44 -11.91 8.63
CA THR A 35 -16.99 -10.50 8.68
C THR A 35 -15.48 -10.45 8.89
N ARG A 36 -14.73 -10.84 7.86
CA ARG A 36 -13.26 -10.84 7.90
C ARG A 36 -12.71 -9.42 7.90
N ARG A 37 -11.74 -9.14 8.77
CA ARG A 37 -11.11 -7.82 8.88
C ARG A 37 -9.60 -7.94 8.74
N ALA A 38 -8.97 -7.01 8.04
CA ALA A 38 -7.51 -6.97 7.93
C ALA A 38 -6.98 -5.53 7.91
N ARG A 39 -5.77 -5.35 8.45
CA ARG A 39 -4.95 -4.16 8.23
C ARG A 39 -3.85 -4.53 7.23
N LEU A 40 -3.75 -3.78 6.13
CA LEU A 40 -2.75 -4.01 5.08
C LEU A 40 -1.67 -2.93 5.17
N SER A 41 -0.44 -3.27 5.54
CA SER A 41 0.69 -2.34 5.48
C SER A 41 1.17 -2.26 4.04
N LEU A 42 0.53 -1.39 3.26
CA LEU A 42 0.58 -1.39 1.80
C LEU A 42 2.00 -1.21 1.24
N LEU A 43 2.83 -0.44 1.94
CA LEU A 43 4.16 -0.02 1.49
C LEU A 43 5.31 -0.83 2.09
N HIS A 44 5.06 -1.59 3.15
CA HIS A 44 6.06 -2.47 3.77
C HIS A 44 6.70 -3.49 2.81
N PRO A 45 6.01 -4.01 1.77
CA PRO A 45 6.67 -4.90 0.82
C PRO A 45 7.85 -4.26 0.06
N LEU A 46 7.94 -2.92 0.03
CA LEU A 46 9.10 -2.21 -0.55
C LEU A 46 10.40 -2.41 0.25
N GLU A 47 10.35 -3.01 1.45
CA GLU A 47 11.54 -3.46 2.19
C GLU A 47 12.28 -4.58 1.45
N LYS A 48 11.60 -5.31 0.56
CA LYS A 48 12.20 -6.41 -0.18
C LYS A 48 12.86 -5.90 -1.45
N ASP A 49 14.15 -6.20 -1.61
CA ASP A 49 14.97 -5.71 -2.71
C ASP A 49 14.41 -6.08 -4.09
N ASP A 50 13.79 -7.25 -4.23
CA ASP A 50 13.13 -7.71 -5.45
C ASP A 50 11.89 -6.87 -5.79
N ILE A 51 11.03 -6.59 -4.82
CA ILE A 51 9.85 -5.73 -5.00
C ILE A 51 10.27 -4.28 -5.26
N LEU A 52 11.27 -3.79 -4.53
CA LEU A 52 11.80 -2.44 -4.73
C LEU A 52 12.39 -2.28 -6.14
N ALA A 53 13.20 -3.24 -6.59
CA ALA A 53 13.79 -3.24 -7.92
C ALA A 53 12.73 -3.25 -9.03
N LEU A 54 11.60 -3.96 -8.83
CA LEU A 54 10.48 -3.92 -9.77
C LEU A 54 9.81 -2.53 -9.85
N CYS A 55 9.77 -1.80 -8.73
CA CYS A 55 9.14 -0.48 -8.65
C CYS A 55 10.08 0.66 -9.06
N ARG A 56 11.38 0.42 -9.20
CA ARG A 56 12.32 1.43 -9.70
C ARG A 56 12.12 1.65 -11.21
N PRO A 57 12.21 2.91 -11.68
CA PRO A 57 12.23 3.19 -13.11
C PRO A 57 13.38 2.43 -13.77
N LYS A 58 13.07 1.64 -14.79
CA LYS A 58 14.10 1.02 -15.63
C LYS A 58 14.73 2.12 -16.46
N LEU A 59 16.02 2.38 -16.24
CA LEU A 59 16.77 3.30 -17.08
C LEU A 59 16.90 2.65 -18.46
N ASP A 60 16.11 3.11 -19.42
CA ASP A 60 16.26 2.69 -20.81
C ASP A 60 17.51 3.39 -21.36
N LEU A 61 18.63 2.67 -21.39
CA LEU A 61 19.92 3.16 -21.89
C LEU A 61 19.89 3.53 -23.38
N SER A 62 18.76 3.34 -24.06
CA SER A 62 18.52 3.65 -25.47
C SER A 62 18.14 5.11 -25.76
N THR A 63 17.90 5.95 -24.73
CA THR A 63 17.56 7.38 -24.91
C THR A 63 18.59 8.35 -24.32
N VAL A 64 19.86 7.95 -24.28
CA VAL A 64 20.96 8.92 -24.10
C VAL A 64 21.14 9.70 -25.41
N SER A 65 20.20 10.62 -25.67
CA SER A 65 20.38 11.66 -26.65
C SER A 65 21.42 12.64 -26.09
N GLU A 66 22.58 12.67 -26.74
CA GLU A 66 23.63 13.66 -26.55
C GLU A 66 23.03 15.07 -26.64
N SER A 67 22.87 15.73 -25.49
CA SER A 67 22.77 17.18 -25.47
C SER A 67 23.83 17.71 -24.51
N PRO A 68 24.84 18.46 -25.00
CA PRO A 68 25.75 19.17 -24.13
C PRO A 68 25.06 20.46 -23.70
N ARG A 69 25.19 20.79 -22.40
CA ARG A 69 24.84 22.05 -21.72
C ARG A 69 23.46 22.09 -21.06
N ARG A 70 23.43 21.65 -19.79
CA ARG A 70 23.18 22.49 -18.60
C ARG A 70 23.19 21.55 -17.38
N HIS A 71 24.29 21.56 -16.64
CA HIS A 71 24.34 21.02 -15.29
C HIS A 71 23.43 21.87 -14.40
N CYS A 72 22.16 21.51 -14.33
CA CYS A 72 21.28 21.90 -13.23
C CYS A 72 20.95 20.61 -12.48
N ASP A 73 21.18 20.64 -11.17
CA ASP A 73 21.23 19.55 -10.17
C ASP A 73 19.88 18.81 -9.95
N HIS A 74 19.06 18.63 -10.99
CA HIS A 74 17.68 18.15 -10.91
C HIS A 74 17.51 16.61 -10.91
N SER A 75 18.58 15.83 -10.74
CA SER A 75 18.54 14.36 -10.90
C SER A 75 18.93 13.57 -9.64
N LYS A 76 18.62 14.07 -8.44
CA LYS A 76 18.93 13.35 -7.20
C LYS A 76 17.80 12.45 -6.70
N HIS A 77 16.54 12.76 -7.00
CA HIS A 77 15.40 11.95 -6.55
C HIS A 77 14.91 10.99 -7.62
N GLU A 78 14.54 9.79 -7.19
CA GLU A 78 14.03 8.73 -8.06
C GLU A 78 12.59 8.41 -7.65
N TYR A 79 11.64 8.72 -8.54
CA TYR A 79 10.22 8.43 -8.29
C TYR A 79 9.93 6.96 -8.57
N LEU A 80 9.42 6.26 -7.57
CA LEU A 80 9.02 4.87 -7.69
C LEU A 80 7.71 4.75 -8.47
N ASN A 81 7.64 3.79 -9.38
CA ASN A 81 6.41 3.36 -10.02
C ASN A 81 5.77 2.24 -9.20
N LEU A 82 4.66 2.50 -8.50
CA LEU A 82 4.04 1.51 -7.61
C LEU A 82 3.05 0.56 -8.32
N GLN A 83 2.90 0.64 -9.65
CA GLN A 83 2.05 -0.29 -10.41
C GLN A 83 2.39 -1.77 -10.16
N PRO A 84 3.67 -2.19 -10.12
CA PRO A 84 4.02 -3.58 -9.81
C PRO A 84 3.55 -4.00 -8.42
N LEU A 85 3.77 -3.16 -7.40
CA LEU A 85 3.32 -3.41 -6.04
C LEU A 85 1.79 -3.56 -5.96
N GLY A 86 1.05 -2.64 -6.58
CA GLY A 86 -0.41 -2.72 -6.68
C GLY A 86 -0.89 -3.98 -7.39
N LYS A 87 -0.15 -4.49 -8.39
CA LYS A 87 -0.45 -5.75 -9.07
C LYS A 87 -0.21 -6.96 -8.16
N ILE A 88 0.86 -6.97 -7.37
CA ILE A 88 1.15 -8.06 -6.42
C ILE A 88 0.04 -8.13 -5.37
N TRP A 89 -0.31 -7.01 -4.73
CA TRP A 89 -1.41 -6.96 -3.76
C TRP A 89 -2.72 -7.50 -4.33
N ARG A 90 -3.12 -7.07 -5.53
CA ARG A 90 -4.36 -7.56 -6.17
C ARG A 90 -4.32 -9.05 -6.48
N LYS A 91 -3.18 -9.56 -6.96
CA LYS A 91 -2.99 -10.98 -7.26
C LYS A 91 -3.12 -11.87 -6.03
N GLU A 92 -2.67 -11.42 -4.87
CA GLU A 92 -2.82 -12.20 -3.63
C GLU A 92 -4.22 -12.03 -3.02
N LEU A 93 -4.77 -10.81 -3.05
CA LEU A 93 -6.13 -10.54 -2.53
C LEU A 93 -7.22 -11.32 -3.27
N ILE A 94 -7.08 -11.56 -4.58
CA ILE A 94 -8.09 -12.32 -5.34
C ILE A 94 -8.12 -13.81 -4.96
N LYS A 95 -7.04 -14.35 -4.38
CA LYS A 95 -6.95 -15.76 -3.97
C LYS A 95 -7.66 -16.04 -2.65
N VAL A 96 -7.87 -15.01 -1.83
CA VAL A 96 -8.51 -15.13 -0.51
C VAL A 96 -9.96 -14.64 -0.53
N PRO A 97 -10.83 -15.15 0.35
CA PRO A 97 -12.17 -14.60 0.55
C PRO A 97 -12.15 -13.08 0.79
N PRO A 98 -13.17 -12.32 0.34
CA PRO A 98 -13.20 -10.88 0.49
C PRO A 98 -13.34 -10.45 1.96
N PHE A 99 -12.75 -9.30 2.29
CA PHE A 99 -12.79 -8.70 3.62
C PHE A 99 -14.00 -7.77 3.76
N SER A 100 -14.71 -7.84 4.88
CA SER A 100 -15.79 -6.88 5.21
C SER A 100 -15.26 -5.56 5.75
N ARG A 101 -14.05 -5.56 6.32
CA ARG A 101 -13.34 -4.34 6.71
C ARG A 101 -11.87 -4.40 6.31
N LEU A 102 -11.40 -3.41 5.57
CA LEU A 102 -9.98 -3.22 5.29
C LEU A 102 -9.50 -1.90 5.87
N VAL A 103 -8.39 -1.95 6.60
CA VAL A 103 -7.65 -0.76 7.05
C VAL A 103 -6.38 -0.67 6.23
N PHE A 104 -6.20 0.42 5.50
CA PHE A 104 -4.98 0.69 4.74
C PHE A 104 -3.97 1.37 5.64
N ASP A 105 -2.89 0.67 5.91
CA ASP A 105 -1.75 1.20 6.64
C ASP A 105 -0.69 1.69 5.65
N LEU A 106 -0.39 2.98 5.76
CA LEU A 106 0.46 3.72 4.84
C LEU A 106 1.78 4.11 5.50
N THR A 107 2.13 3.49 6.63
CA THR A 107 3.46 3.67 7.21
C THR A 107 4.52 3.32 6.18
N LEU A 108 5.51 4.21 6.04
CA LEU A 108 6.67 3.92 5.22
C LEU A 108 7.45 2.77 5.85
N PRO A 109 8.04 1.89 5.03
CA PRO A 109 8.90 0.85 5.56
C PRO A 109 10.08 1.48 6.33
N PRO A 110 10.49 0.90 7.47
CA PRO A 110 11.72 1.29 8.14
C PRO A 110 12.89 1.32 7.15
N SER A 111 13.67 2.39 7.21
CA SER A 111 14.80 2.61 6.31
C SER A 111 15.78 1.44 6.38
N TYR A 112 16.12 0.89 5.21
CA TYR A 112 17.15 -0.12 5.05
C TYR A 112 18.50 0.51 5.45
N CYS A 113 19.11 0.03 6.53
CA CYS A 113 20.48 0.37 6.91
C CYS A 113 21.35 -0.87 6.67
N ASN A 114 21.56 -1.25 5.41
CA ASN A 114 22.55 -2.28 5.12
C ASN A 114 23.94 -1.66 5.23
N ALA A 115 24.64 -1.98 6.33
CA ALA A 115 25.97 -1.49 6.68
C ALA A 115 27.10 -1.84 5.68
N LYS A 116 26.78 -2.41 4.51
CA LYS A 116 27.73 -2.79 3.47
C LYS A 116 27.60 -2.00 2.16
N GLU A 117 26.55 -1.22 1.97
CA GLU A 117 26.41 -0.33 0.82
C GLU A 117 26.04 1.08 1.27
N SER A 118 26.98 2.00 1.07
CA SER A 118 26.91 3.42 1.39
C SER A 118 25.83 4.21 0.61
N SER A 119 24.87 3.51 -0.01
CA SER A 119 23.85 4.07 -0.90
C SER A 119 22.45 3.52 -0.63
N SER A 120 22.15 3.18 0.62
CA SER A 120 20.78 2.82 1.04
C SER A 120 19.89 4.06 0.97
N ARG A 121 19.37 4.39 -0.23
CA ARG A 121 18.46 5.53 -0.44
C ARG A 121 17.18 5.29 0.35
N ARG A 122 16.92 6.16 1.32
CA ARG A 122 15.68 6.15 2.10
C ARG A 122 14.48 6.45 1.20
N ILE A 123 13.35 5.87 1.57
CA ILE A 123 12.07 6.08 0.91
C ILE A 123 11.33 7.22 1.62
N TYR A 124 10.82 8.17 0.86
CA TYR A 124 10.04 9.30 1.34
C TYR A 124 8.78 9.49 0.50
N TRP A 125 7.82 10.24 1.01
CA TRP A 125 6.72 10.74 0.21
C TRP A 125 7.18 11.86 -0.72
N ASP A 126 6.62 11.92 -1.92
CA ASP A 126 6.80 13.04 -2.85
C ASP A 126 6.41 14.39 -2.23
N THR A 127 5.40 14.39 -1.34
CA THR A 127 4.94 15.57 -0.60
C THR A 127 5.83 15.97 0.58
N SER A 128 6.89 15.22 0.87
CA SER A 128 7.86 15.51 1.93
C SER A 128 9.26 15.12 1.48
N THR A 129 9.64 15.69 0.33
CA THR A 129 10.92 15.43 -0.33
C THR A 129 12.08 16.05 0.46
N PRO A 130 13.08 15.27 0.90
CA PRO A 130 14.27 15.80 1.55
C PRO A 130 15.21 16.47 0.54
N GLN A 131 16.24 17.17 1.01
CA GLN A 131 17.27 17.74 0.13
C GLN A 131 18.23 16.67 -0.43
N GLU A 132 18.31 15.51 0.23
CA GLU A 132 19.23 14.43 -0.12
C GLU A 132 18.66 13.50 -1.21
N PRO A 133 19.50 12.94 -2.10
CA PRO A 133 19.09 11.95 -3.09
C PRO A 133 18.29 10.80 -2.46
N SER A 134 17.05 10.61 -2.91
CA SER A 134 16.09 9.74 -2.22
C SER A 134 15.12 9.06 -3.17
N LEU A 135 14.54 7.94 -2.73
CA LEU A 135 13.44 7.28 -3.42
C LEU A 135 12.13 7.94 -3.00
N LEU A 136 11.32 8.38 -3.96
CA LEU A 136 10.07 9.07 -3.69
C LEU A 136 8.87 8.21 -4.06
N ILE A 137 7.91 8.11 -3.16
CA ILE A 137 6.61 7.50 -3.40
C ILE A 137 5.64 8.58 -3.91
N PRO A 138 5.14 8.45 -5.15
CA PRO A 138 4.08 9.32 -5.63
C PRO A 138 2.79 9.09 -4.85
N THR A 139 2.26 10.11 -4.21
CA THR A 139 1.04 9.97 -3.41
C THR A 139 -0.15 9.51 -4.27
N LYS A 140 -0.20 9.97 -5.53
CA LYS A 140 -1.20 9.55 -6.54
C LYS A 140 -1.21 8.04 -6.78
N ASP A 141 -0.04 7.40 -6.79
CA ASP A 141 0.05 5.96 -7.05
C ASP A 141 -0.50 5.16 -5.88
N VAL A 142 -0.24 5.61 -4.64
CA VAL A 142 -0.83 5.01 -3.44
C VAL A 142 -2.36 5.14 -3.46
N PHE A 143 -2.89 6.29 -3.88
CA PHE A 143 -4.34 6.48 -4.00
C PHE A 143 -4.92 5.48 -5.01
N ASN A 144 -4.26 5.30 -6.16
CA ASN A 144 -4.71 4.34 -7.17
C ASN A 144 -4.73 2.91 -6.64
N ILE A 145 -3.72 2.50 -5.86
CA ILE A 145 -3.69 1.17 -5.23
C ILE A 145 -4.86 1.00 -4.25
N VAL A 146 -5.03 1.95 -3.33
CA VAL A 146 -6.11 1.95 -2.32
C VAL A 146 -7.47 1.85 -3.00
N ASN A 147 -7.74 2.74 -3.98
CA ASN A 147 -9.00 2.74 -4.71
C ASN A 147 -9.24 1.41 -5.43
N THR A 148 -8.23 0.89 -6.11
CA THR A 148 -8.40 -0.34 -6.88
C THR A 148 -8.67 -1.53 -5.96
N ILE A 149 -7.96 -1.64 -4.83
CA ILE A 149 -8.20 -2.69 -3.83
C ILE A 149 -9.61 -2.54 -3.24
N ALA A 150 -10.00 -1.33 -2.81
CA ALA A 150 -11.30 -1.10 -2.20
C ALA A 150 -12.46 -1.44 -3.17
N LEU A 151 -12.38 -0.96 -4.41
CA LEU A 151 -13.37 -1.25 -5.44
C LEU A 151 -13.44 -2.75 -5.75
N THR A 152 -12.28 -3.41 -5.89
CA THR A 152 -12.23 -4.86 -6.17
C THR A 152 -12.84 -5.66 -5.02
N THR A 153 -12.51 -5.33 -3.77
CA THR A 153 -13.09 -5.97 -2.58
C THR A 153 -14.60 -5.79 -2.55
N ARG A 154 -15.08 -4.57 -2.85
CA ARG A 154 -16.50 -4.27 -2.91
C ARG A 154 -17.24 -5.08 -3.98
N MET A 155 -16.67 -5.22 -5.18
CA MET A 155 -17.27 -6.01 -6.25
C MET A 155 -17.37 -7.50 -5.89
N ARG A 156 -16.49 -8.00 -5.01
CA ARG A 156 -16.41 -9.41 -4.63
C ARG A 156 -17.30 -9.76 -3.43
N ILE A 157 -17.58 -8.82 -2.55
CA ILE A 157 -18.41 -9.05 -1.36
C ILE A 157 -19.89 -8.85 -1.70
N LYS A 158 -20.75 -9.77 -1.23
CA LYS A 158 -22.22 -9.64 -1.37
C LYS A 158 -22.85 -8.75 -0.30
N ALA A 159 -22.11 -8.50 0.78
CA ALA A 159 -22.50 -7.68 1.92
C ALA A 159 -21.80 -6.30 1.87
N GLU A 160 -22.03 -5.49 2.89
CA GLU A 160 -21.36 -4.19 3.01
C GLU A 160 -19.86 -4.36 3.30
N ALA A 161 -19.02 -3.58 2.60
CA ALA A 161 -17.59 -3.46 2.88
C ALA A 161 -17.26 -2.05 3.36
N SER A 162 -16.48 -1.99 4.44
CA SER A 162 -15.97 -0.78 5.05
C SER A 162 -14.46 -0.64 4.82
N PHE A 163 -14.02 0.58 4.55
CA PHE A 163 -12.63 0.91 4.29
C PHE A 163 -12.18 2.03 5.24
N ASP A 164 -10.95 1.95 5.70
CA ASP A 164 -10.36 2.90 6.65
C ASP A 164 -8.87 3.12 6.34
N ILE A 165 -8.27 4.17 6.89
CA ILE A 165 -6.84 4.46 6.78
C ILE A 165 -6.26 4.54 8.18
N CYS A 166 -5.09 3.96 8.40
CA CYS A 166 -4.41 4.10 9.68
C CYS A 166 -4.00 5.57 9.90
N ASP A 167 -4.42 6.12 11.04
CA ASP A 167 -4.20 7.52 11.43
C ASP A 167 -2.77 7.81 11.91
N ASP A 168 -1.86 6.84 11.83
CA ASP A 168 -0.50 7.03 12.29
C ASP A 168 0.25 7.98 11.34
N LEU A 169 0.31 9.26 11.73
CA LEU A 169 0.96 10.35 10.99
C LEU A 169 2.49 10.18 10.92
N THR A 170 3.04 9.11 11.52
CA THR A 170 4.46 8.73 11.52
C THR A 170 5.04 8.54 10.13
N GLY A 171 4.20 8.35 9.11
CA GLY A 171 4.64 8.16 7.72
C GLY A 171 5.20 9.40 7.04
N GLY A 172 4.98 10.62 7.54
CA GLY A 172 5.51 11.85 6.92
C GLY A 172 4.81 12.27 5.61
N MET A 173 3.58 11.80 5.35
CA MET A 173 2.75 12.31 4.25
C MET A 173 2.19 13.69 4.61
N SER A 174 2.09 14.61 3.64
CA SER A 174 1.44 15.90 3.89
C SER A 174 -0.01 15.75 4.37
N LEU A 175 -0.42 16.60 5.32
CA LEU A 175 -1.77 16.58 5.91
C LEU A 175 -2.88 16.77 4.87
N SER A 176 -2.64 17.60 3.85
CA SER A 176 -3.58 17.83 2.75
C SER A 176 -3.80 16.58 1.92
N ALA A 177 -2.73 15.86 1.58
CA ALA A 177 -2.82 14.60 0.84
C ALA A 177 -3.50 13.51 1.68
N MET A 178 -3.14 13.38 2.96
CA MET A 178 -3.82 12.44 3.87
C MET A 178 -5.32 12.74 3.97
N LYS A 179 -5.71 14.01 4.10
CA LYS A 179 -7.12 14.43 4.12
C LYS A 179 -7.82 14.10 2.80
N ALA A 180 -7.18 14.31 1.66
CA ALA A 180 -7.74 13.95 0.35
C ALA A 180 -8.00 12.44 0.23
N LEU A 181 -7.05 11.61 0.69
CA LEU A 181 -7.23 10.15 0.69
C LEU A 181 -8.34 9.69 1.62
N LYS A 182 -8.42 10.25 2.83
CA LYS A 182 -9.50 9.99 3.78
C LYS A 182 -10.85 10.35 3.19
N ASN A 183 -10.98 11.53 2.58
CA ASN A 183 -12.21 11.94 1.92
C ASN A 183 -12.60 10.97 0.79
N GLN A 184 -11.62 10.46 0.04
CA GLN A 184 -11.86 9.46 -0.99
C GLN A 184 -12.34 8.12 -0.41
N VAL A 185 -11.74 7.66 0.69
CA VAL A 185 -12.18 6.45 1.39
C VAL A 185 -13.58 6.63 2.00
N ILE A 186 -13.90 7.81 2.53
CA ILE A 186 -15.25 8.16 2.99
C ILE A 186 -16.23 8.11 1.82
N ALA A 187 -15.91 8.73 0.69
CA ALA A 187 -16.75 8.69 -0.51
C ALA A 187 -16.96 7.25 -1.02
N LEU A 188 -15.92 6.42 -0.95
CA LEU A 188 -16.05 4.99 -1.23
C LEU A 188 -17.08 4.37 -0.28
N ASN A 189 -16.98 4.58 1.04
CA ASN A 189 -17.94 4.01 2.01
C ASN A 189 -19.38 4.51 1.77
N THR A 190 -19.58 5.81 1.51
CA THR A 190 -20.92 6.41 1.35
C THR A 190 -21.60 6.05 0.03
N ALA A 191 -20.84 5.85 -1.06
CA ALA A 191 -21.38 5.36 -2.33
C ALA A 191 -22.09 3.99 -2.20
N ALA A 192 -21.85 3.25 -1.11
CA ALA A 192 -22.53 2.00 -0.80
C ALA A 192 -23.94 2.18 -0.19
N ILE A 193 -24.24 3.34 0.39
CA ILE A 193 -25.50 3.58 1.14
C ILE A 193 -26.64 4.02 0.19
N SER A 194 -26.32 4.61 -0.97
CA SER A 194 -27.31 5.22 -1.88
C SER A 194 -28.04 4.24 -2.82
N LYS A 195 -27.94 2.91 -2.62
CA LYS A 195 -28.62 1.88 -3.43
C LYS A 195 -29.60 1.01 -2.63
N ARG A 196 -30.27 1.57 -1.62
CA ARG A 196 -31.41 0.92 -0.95
C ARG A 196 -32.66 1.77 -1.09
#